data_AF-A6KEJ0-F1
#
_entry.id   AF-A6KEJ0-F1
#
_cell.length_a   1.000
_cell.length_b   1.000
_cell.length_c   1.000
_cell.angle_alpha   90.00
_cell.angle_beta   90.00
_cell.angle_gamma   90.00
#
_symmetry.space_group_name_H-M   'P 1'
#
loop_
_entity.id
_entity.type
_entity.pdbx_description
1 polymer ?
#
loop_
_entity_poly.entity_id
_entity_poly.type
_entity_poly.pdbx_seq_one_letter_code
_entity_poly.pdbx_strand_id
1 'polypeptide(L)' 'MSIFSSGDKQEGRFTAHLNIASLHVSLHIRDLGPSDSALYLCAV' A
#
# COMPACT_ATOMS: atom_id res chain seq x y z
N MET A 1 8.49 -16.04 -11.22
CA MET A 1 7.20 -15.89 -10.50
C MET A 1 7.54 -15.32 -9.13
N SER A 2 7.32 -14.02 -8.90
CA SER A 2 7.57 -13.43 -7.59
C SER A 2 6.49 -13.95 -6.67
N ILE A 3 6.84 -14.84 -5.75
CA ILE A 3 5.92 -15.33 -4.73
C ILE A 3 5.75 -14.15 -3.79
N PHE A 4 4.71 -13.35 -4.02
CA PHE A 4 4.33 -12.35 -3.05
C PHE A 4 4.17 -13.08 -1.71
N SER A 5 4.84 -12.60 -0.67
CA SER A 5 4.60 -13.00 0.71
C SER A 5 3.76 -11.91 1.37
N SER A 6 2.95 -12.26 2.37
CA SER A 6 2.35 -11.22 3.21
C SER A 6 3.45 -10.35 3.80
N GLY A 7 3.22 -9.04 3.91
CA GLY A 7 4.19 -8.14 4.49
C GLY A 7 3.98 -6.68 4.13
N ASP A 8 4.82 -5.86 4.74
CA ASP A 8 4.85 -4.42 4.54
C ASP A 8 5.96 -4.01 3.58
N LYS A 9 5.64 -3.10 2.67
CA LYS A 9 6.60 -2.31 1.92
C LYS A 9 6.45 -0.85 2.32
N GLN A 10 7.49 -0.30 2.93
CA GLN A 10 7.55 1.11 3.28
C GLN A 10 8.37 1.89 2.26
N GLU A 11 7.87 3.06 1.86
CA GLU A 11 8.57 4.04 1.03
C GLU A 11 8.24 5.43 1.57
N GLY A 12 9.18 6.05 2.28
CA GLY A 12 8.95 7.33 2.96
C GLY A 12 7.71 7.31 3.86
N ARG A 13 6.71 8.14 3.55
CA ARG A 13 5.46 8.26 4.32
C ARG A 13 4.40 7.21 3.95
N PHE A 14 4.64 6.41 2.91
CA PHE A 14 3.73 5.40 2.41
C PHE A 14 4.10 4.02 2.94
N THR A 15 3.11 3.26 3.41
CA THR A 15 3.25 1.85 3.76
C THR A 15 2.18 1.06 3.02
N ALA A 16 2.59 0.18 2.11
CA ALA A 16 1.71 -0.79 1.47
C ALA A 16 1.79 -2.12 2.21
N HIS A 17 0.66 -2.65 2.63
CA HIS A 17 0.55 -3.95 3.27
C HIS A 17 -0.23 -4.91 2.38
N LEU A 18 0.33 -6.09 2.14
CA LEU A 18 -0.33 -7.18 1.42
C LEU A 18 -0.66 -8.30 2.40
N ASN A 19 -1.94 -8.66 2.48
CA ASN A 19 -2.40 -9.88 3.12
C ASN A 19 -2.84 -10.88 2.04
N ILE A 20 -2.09 -11.96 1.89
CA ILE A 20 -2.34 -12.97 0.85
C ILE A 20 -3.42 -13.97 1.28
N ALA A 21 -3.56 -14.22 2.58
CA ALA A 21 -4.62 -15.07 3.08
C ALA A 21 -6.01 -14.50 2.78
N SER A 22 -6.15 -13.16 2.83
CA SER A 22 -7.39 -12.46 2.49
C SER A 22 -7.38 -11.78 1.12
N LEU A 23 -6.31 -11.94 0.34
CA LEU A 23 -6.09 -11.26 -0.94
C LEU A 23 -6.36 -9.74 -0.88
N HIS A 24 -5.97 -9.12 0.23
CA HIS A 24 -6.25 -7.71 0.50
C HIS A 24 -4.97 -6.89 0.45
N VAL A 25 -5.03 -5.76 -0.25
CA VAL A 25 -3.96 -4.75 -0.22
C VAL A 25 -4.49 -3.50 0.48
N SER A 26 -3.65 -2.91 1.33
CA SER A 26 -3.95 -1.65 2.01
C SER A 26 -2.79 -0.69 1.89
N LEU A 27 -3.10 0.59 1.72
CA LEU A 27 -2.12 1.68 1.69
C LEU A 27 -2.36 2.59 2.90
N HIS A 28 -1.35 2.75 3.75
CA HIS A 28 -1.32 3.73 4.83
C HIS A 28 -0.42 4.89 4.41
N ILE A 29 -0.98 6.10 4.41
CA ILE A 29 -0.28 7.35 4.13
C ILE A 29 -0.15 8.15 5.42
N ARG A 30 1.09 8.41 5.87
CA ARG A 30 1.37 9.25 7.05
C ARG A 30 1.42 10.73 6.67
N ASP A 31 1.10 11.59 7.63
CA ASP A 31 1.19 13.05 7.53
C ASP A 31 0.43 13.65 6.32
N LEU A 32 -0.77 13.14 6.03
CA LEU A 32 -1.63 13.62 4.94
C LEU A 32 -1.77 15.15 4.94
N GLY A 33 -1.46 15.76 3.80
CA GLY A 33 -1.64 17.19 3.55
C GLY A 33 -2.47 17.45 2.28
N PRO A 34 -2.81 18.72 2.00
CA PRO A 34 -3.59 19.09 0.83
C PRO A 34 -2.96 18.61 -0.49
N SER A 35 -1.63 18.63 -0.60
CA SER A 35 -0.88 18.16 -1.77
C SER A 35 -0.99 16.66 -2.03
N ASP A 36 -1.44 15.88 -1.05
CA ASP A 36 -1.70 14.45 -1.21
C ASP A 36 -3.09 14.18 -1.84
N SER A 37 -3.88 15.22 -2.16
CA SER A 37 -5.18 15.07 -2.82
C SER A 37 -5.01 14.55 -4.26
N ALA A 38 -5.27 13.26 -4.47
CA ALA A 38 -5.13 12.59 -5.76
C ALA A 38 -6.10 11.40 -5.88
N LEU A 39 -6.22 10.86 -7.10
CA LEU A 39 -6.88 9.56 -7.31
C LEU A 39 -5.88 8.44 -7.02
N TYR A 40 -6.18 7.65 -5.98
CA TYR A 40 -5.40 6.47 -5.63
C TYR A 40 -6.03 5.23 -6.25
N LEU A 41 -5.27 4.52 -7.08
CA LEU A 41 -5.73 3.33 -7.77
C LEU A 41 -4.99 2.10 -7.25
N CYS A 42 -5.74 1.04 -6.99
CA CYS A 42 -5.20 -0.29 -6.75
C CYS A 42 -5.01 -1.00 -8.09
N ALA A 43 -3.85 -1.64 -8.29
CA ALA A 43 -3.53 -2.42 -9.50
C ALA A 43 -2.86 -3.75 -9.12
N VAL A 44 -2.93 -4.73 -10.02
CA VAL A 44 -2.40 -6.10 -9.88
C VAL A 44 -1.37 -6.37 -10.96
#